data_AF-A0A842WPP2-F1
#
_entry.id   AF-A0A842WPP2-F1
#
_cell.length_a   1.000
_cell.length_b   1.000
_cell.length_c   1.000
_cell.angle_alpha   90.00
_cell.angle_beta   90.00
_cell.angle_gamma   90.00
#
_symmetry.space_group_name_H-M   'P 1'
#
loop_
_entity.id
_entity.type
_entity.pdbx_description
1 polymer ?
#
loop_
_entity_poly.entity_id
_entity_poly.type
_entity_poly.pdbx_seq_one_letter_code
_entity_poly.pdbx_strand_id
1 'polypeptide(L)'
;MLKEVYLIEDGMLIYHYDIDTETSNSDQAVLSSGLMSAIRDFSEQTRSDALQSFSTESEFFQFIPCHEGKAVVVGVFEKQTSGKLASRILEKIQDILQHANIPEGQGEVMKKDEQERISNKIARLASQFFGSEIIGEYMENVLSSRTDVPLAFVVDIEEKKTLARFARPKPLFKPEQVREVLLAHSTIMRAISKLEIMESYEYLIMQSPNYSATICHNGKLLGVATGAIRISPKDLVKVTAEICYLDDTEANMEKIDDTHVVSKAILSKNGQLTHKKGKEFSSMAPVFFSTLLNNVEGVFRSLLRRAIQKCMIIQIEKTIQILRFERSNDGSHIIIENLS
;
A
#
# COMPACT_ATOMS: atom_id res chain seq x y z
N MET A 1 -8.91 10.80 -5.14
CA MET A 1 -7.99 10.75 -6.29
C MET A 1 -7.18 12.04 -6.39
N LEU A 2 -5.94 12.01 -6.91
CA LEU A 2 -5.18 13.24 -7.23
C LEU A 2 -5.82 13.90 -8.45
N LYS A 3 -6.03 15.22 -8.38
CA LYS A 3 -6.57 16.04 -9.46
C LYS A 3 -5.49 16.92 -10.08
N GLU A 4 -4.84 17.73 -9.24
CA GLU A 4 -3.90 18.75 -9.69
C GLU A 4 -2.68 18.80 -8.78
N VAL A 5 -1.57 19.30 -9.33
CA VAL A 5 -0.31 19.55 -8.63
C VAL A 5 0.17 20.95 -8.98
N TYR A 6 0.54 21.71 -7.95
CA TYR A 6 1.15 23.03 -8.09
C TYR A 6 2.53 23.03 -7.46
N LEU A 7 3.48 23.69 -8.10
CA LEU A 7 4.72 24.14 -7.48
C LEU A 7 4.68 25.67 -7.42
N ILE A 8 4.69 26.20 -6.21
CA ILE A 8 4.53 27.63 -5.93
C ILE A 8 5.75 28.10 -5.14
N GLU A 9 6.33 29.24 -5.51
CA GLU A 9 7.40 29.89 -4.75
C GLU A 9 7.11 31.38 -4.61
N ASP A 10 7.18 31.90 -3.38
CA ASP A 10 6.88 33.31 -3.06
C ASP A 10 5.56 33.81 -3.70
N GLY A 11 4.53 32.94 -3.72
CA GLY A 11 3.21 33.24 -4.30
C GLY A 11 3.13 33.22 -5.82
N MET A 12 4.21 32.83 -6.50
CA MET A 12 4.29 32.71 -7.95
C MET A 12 4.20 31.24 -8.39
N LEU A 13 3.42 30.99 -9.44
CA LEU A 13 3.30 29.66 -10.05
C LEU A 13 4.55 29.33 -10.88
N ILE A 14 5.28 28.28 -10.50
CA ILE A 14 6.43 27.76 -11.26
C ILE A 14 6.00 26.63 -12.20
N TYR A 15 5.12 25.76 -11.72
CA TYR A 15 4.66 24.58 -12.43
C TYR A 15 3.24 24.21 -12.01
N HIS A 16 2.44 23.79 -12.99
CA HIS A 16 1.11 23.26 -12.79
C HIS A 16 0.92 21.99 -13.62
N TYR A 17 0.28 21.01 -13.02
CA TYR A 17 -0.17 19.79 -13.66
C TYR A 17 -1.61 19.53 -13.29
N ASP A 18 -2.41 19.21 -14.30
CA ASP A 18 -3.80 18.80 -14.18
C ASP A 18 -3.94 17.43 -14.84
N ILE A 19 -4.56 16.49 -14.13
CA ILE A 19 -4.75 15.12 -14.61
C ILE A 19 -5.72 15.05 -15.80
N ASP A 20 -6.65 16.00 -15.89
CA ASP A 20 -7.71 16.02 -16.91
C ASP A 20 -7.32 16.85 -18.14
N THR A 21 -6.20 17.59 -18.10
CA THR A 21 -5.73 18.41 -19.22
C THR A 21 -4.23 18.25 -19.49
N GLU A 22 -3.86 17.88 -20.72
CA GLU A 22 -2.45 17.67 -21.13
C GLU A 22 -1.59 18.95 -21.08
N THR A 23 -2.22 20.12 -20.95
CA THR A 23 -1.52 21.41 -20.86
C THR A 23 -2.34 22.38 -20.03
N SER A 24 -1.78 22.95 -18.95
CA SER A 24 -2.49 24.01 -18.22
C SER A 24 -1.58 24.98 -17.48
N ASN A 25 -0.83 25.80 -18.23
CA ASN A 25 -0.57 27.18 -17.79
C ASN A 25 -1.82 28.02 -18.10
N SER A 26 -2.96 27.70 -17.49
CA SER A 26 -4.19 28.48 -17.66
C SER A 26 -4.17 29.67 -16.70
N ASP A 27 -4.80 30.79 -17.07
CA ASP A 27 -4.97 31.95 -16.18
C ASP A 27 -5.63 31.54 -14.85
N GLN A 28 -6.45 30.48 -14.87
CA GLN A 28 -7.07 29.88 -13.69
C GLN A 28 -6.05 29.23 -12.74
N ALA A 29 -5.04 28.51 -13.25
CA ALA A 29 -4.00 27.92 -12.42
C ALA A 29 -3.17 29.00 -11.71
N VAL A 30 -2.90 30.13 -12.38
CA VAL A 30 -2.21 31.29 -11.79
C VAL A 30 -3.06 31.88 -10.66
N LEU A 31 -4.35 32.11 -10.89
CA LEU A 31 -5.25 32.64 -9.86
C LEU A 31 -5.38 31.68 -8.66
N SER A 32 -5.51 30.38 -8.91
CA SER A 32 -5.57 29.34 -7.88
C SER A 32 -4.29 29.32 -7.03
N SER A 33 -3.11 29.46 -7.66
CA SER A 33 -1.84 29.51 -6.95
C SER A 33 -1.73 30.72 -6.02
N GLY A 34 -2.18 31.90 -6.48
CA GLY A 34 -2.21 33.11 -5.67
C GLY A 34 -3.14 32.98 -4.47
N LEU A 35 -4.30 32.35 -4.64
CA LEU A 35 -5.22 32.04 -3.55
C LEU A 35 -4.60 31.08 -2.52
N MET A 36 -3.96 30.00 -2.98
CA MET A 36 -3.34 29.01 -2.11
C MET A 36 -2.18 29.62 -1.30
N SER A 37 -1.37 30.48 -1.92
CA SER A 37 -0.31 31.22 -1.23
C SER A 37 -0.90 32.15 -0.17
N ALA A 38 -1.92 32.95 -0.51
CA ALA A 38 -2.56 33.87 0.43
C ALA A 38 -3.17 33.14 1.64
N ILE A 39 -3.79 31.97 1.43
CA ILE A 39 -4.34 31.13 2.50
C ILE A 39 -3.22 30.64 3.43
N ARG A 40 -2.11 30.19 2.86
CA ARG A 40 -0.97 29.70 3.64
C ARG A 40 -0.29 30.82 4.42
N ASP A 41 -0.04 31.97 3.78
CA ASP A 41 0.54 33.16 4.42
C ASP A 41 -0.34 33.66 5.57
N PHE A 42 -1.66 33.69 5.37
CA PHE A 42 -2.59 34.04 6.43
C PHE A 42 -2.51 33.07 7.61
N SER A 43 -2.38 31.77 7.33
CA SER A 43 -2.19 30.76 8.38
C SER A 43 -0.87 30.96 9.13
N GLU A 44 0.23 31.27 8.45
CA GLU A 44 1.53 31.54 9.09
C GLU A 44 1.51 32.81 9.96
N GLN A 45 0.68 33.81 9.60
CA GLN A 45 0.50 35.02 10.40
C GLN A 45 -0.42 34.81 11.62
N THR A 46 -1.41 33.91 11.51
CA THR A 46 -2.41 33.68 12.56
C THR A 46 -2.11 32.48 13.46
N ARG A 47 -1.28 31.55 13.00
CA ARG A 47 -0.80 30.36 13.72
C ARG A 47 0.72 30.35 13.65
N SER A 48 1.36 29.82 14.69
CA SER A 48 2.83 29.74 14.76
C SER A 48 3.47 28.86 13.68
N ASP A 49 2.66 28.14 12.88
CA ASP A 49 3.08 27.16 11.88
C ASP A 49 2.35 27.34 10.54
N ALA A 50 3.02 26.94 9.46
CA ALA A 50 2.46 26.92 8.11
C ALA A 50 1.32 25.91 7.95
N LEU A 51 0.32 26.27 7.16
CA LEU A 51 -0.80 25.38 6.85
C LEU A 51 -0.33 24.14 6.10
N GLN A 52 -0.54 22.96 6.69
CA GLN A 52 -0.15 21.69 6.07
C GLN A 52 -1.25 21.10 5.17
N SER A 53 -2.52 21.37 5.46
CA SER A 53 -3.65 20.88 4.68
C SER A 53 -4.95 21.62 4.99
N PHE A 54 -5.89 21.63 4.05
CA PHE A 54 -7.29 22.00 4.31
C PHE A 54 -8.25 21.28 3.37
N SER A 55 -9.56 21.38 3.65
CA SER A 55 -10.61 20.80 2.81
C SER A 55 -11.66 21.84 2.43
N THR A 56 -12.23 21.69 1.25
CA THR A 56 -13.43 22.39 0.80
C THR A 56 -14.62 21.43 0.78
N GLU A 57 -15.73 21.85 0.17
CA GLU A 57 -16.89 20.97 0.00
C GLU A 57 -16.60 19.77 -0.91
N SER A 58 -15.73 19.93 -1.90
CA SER A 58 -15.41 18.94 -2.94
C SER A 58 -13.98 18.40 -2.89
N GLU A 59 -13.04 19.14 -2.31
CA GLU A 59 -11.59 18.90 -2.46
C GLU A 59 -10.83 18.88 -1.14
N PHE A 60 -9.68 18.22 -1.18
CA PHE A 60 -8.68 18.18 -0.13
C PHE A 60 -7.36 18.70 -0.68
N PHE A 61 -6.76 19.66 0.03
CA PHE A 61 -5.52 20.31 -0.34
C PHE A 61 -4.44 19.90 0.67
N GLN A 62 -3.29 19.46 0.18
CA GLN A 62 -2.14 19.11 1.00
C GLN A 62 -0.93 19.92 0.54
N PHE A 63 -0.17 20.46 1.49
CA PHE A 63 1.02 21.26 1.27
C PHE A 63 2.24 20.50 1.78
N ILE A 64 3.31 20.47 1.00
CA ILE A 64 4.62 19.98 1.44
C ILE A 64 5.71 20.95 0.97
N PRO A 65 6.68 21.34 1.83
CA PRO A 65 7.84 22.11 1.40
C PRO A 65 8.61 21.38 0.30
N CYS A 66 9.19 22.09 -0.65
CA CYS A 66 10.01 21.51 -1.71
C CYS A 66 11.35 22.24 -1.77
N HIS A 67 12.46 21.49 -1.73
CA HIS A 67 13.83 22.00 -1.72
C HIS A 67 14.27 22.84 -0.50
N GLU A 68 15.57 23.14 -0.43
CA GLU A 68 16.11 24.20 0.42
C GLU A 68 15.67 25.56 -0.14
N GLY A 69 14.53 26.06 0.31
CA GLY A 69 13.94 27.31 -0.17
C GLY A 69 12.53 27.53 0.36
N LYS A 70 11.79 28.45 -0.28
CA LYS A 70 10.38 28.73 0.03
C LYS A 70 9.41 28.06 -0.92
N ALA A 71 9.89 27.24 -1.84
CA ALA A 71 9.04 26.52 -2.78
C ALA A 71 8.15 25.49 -2.05
N VAL A 72 6.94 25.36 -2.54
CA VAL A 72 5.87 24.56 -1.93
C VAL A 72 5.21 23.76 -3.02
N VAL A 73 5.09 22.45 -2.78
CA VAL A 73 4.26 21.58 -3.60
C VAL A 73 2.89 21.50 -2.96
N VAL A 74 1.86 21.75 -3.77
CA VAL A 74 0.46 21.63 -3.36
C VAL A 74 -0.21 20.56 -4.19
N GLY A 75 -0.77 19.56 -3.52
CA GLY A 75 -1.58 18.53 -4.16
C GLY A 75 -3.05 18.80 -3.93
N VAL A 76 -3.84 18.79 -5.00
CA VAL A 76 -5.30 18.86 -4.94
C VAL A 76 -5.85 17.46 -5.15
N PHE A 77 -6.67 17.01 -4.21
CA PHE A 77 -7.26 15.69 -4.21
C PHE A 77 -8.78 15.79 -4.10
N GLU A 78 -9.50 14.75 -4.53
CA GLU A 78 -10.89 14.58 -4.13
C GLU A 78 -11.01 14.53 -2.62
N LYS A 79 -12.07 15.14 -2.06
CA LYS A 79 -12.31 15.21 -0.61
C LYS A 79 -12.28 13.89 0.13
N GLN A 80 -12.66 12.79 -0.52
CA GLN A 80 -12.68 11.46 0.09
C GLN A 80 -11.27 10.85 0.24
N THR A 81 -10.24 11.47 -0.35
CA THR A 81 -8.86 11.00 -0.27
C THR A 81 -8.36 11.13 1.17
N SER A 82 -7.92 10.02 1.77
CA SER A 82 -7.36 10.07 3.12
C SER A 82 -6.09 10.93 3.15
N GLY A 83 -5.91 11.71 4.22
CA GLY A 83 -4.72 12.58 4.36
C GLY A 83 -3.40 11.81 4.33
N LYS A 84 -3.39 10.55 4.80
CA LYS A 84 -2.21 9.66 4.69
C LYS A 84 -1.86 9.32 3.24
N LEU A 85 -2.85 8.97 2.42
CA LEU A 85 -2.64 8.65 1.02
C LEU A 85 -2.20 9.90 0.24
N ALA A 86 -2.84 11.03 0.50
CA ALA A 86 -2.47 12.31 -0.08
C ALA A 86 -1.01 12.69 0.26
N SER A 87 -0.60 12.52 1.52
CA SER A 87 0.79 12.78 1.95
C SER A 87 1.79 11.90 1.22
N ARG A 88 1.54 10.58 1.12
CA ARG A 88 2.42 9.65 0.39
C ARG A 88 2.56 9.98 -1.09
N ILE A 89 1.45 10.31 -1.75
CA ILE A 89 1.47 10.72 -3.16
C ILE A 89 2.27 12.01 -3.31
N LEU A 90 2.05 12.99 -2.43
CA LEU A 90 2.71 14.28 -2.49
C LEU A 90 4.21 14.21 -2.18
N GLU A 91 4.65 13.33 -1.27
CA GLU A 91 6.07 13.04 -1.01
C GLU A 91 6.77 12.48 -2.25
N LYS A 92 6.12 11.59 -3.00
CA LYS A 92 6.67 11.07 -4.27
C LYS A 92 6.72 12.14 -5.36
N ILE A 93 5.71 13.00 -5.43
CA ILE A 93 5.71 14.14 -6.36
C ILE A 93 6.80 15.15 -5.98
N GLN A 94 6.98 15.41 -4.70
CA GLN A 94 8.04 16.25 -4.16
C GLN A 94 9.41 15.70 -4.59
N ASP A 95 9.65 14.38 -4.46
CA ASP A 95 10.89 13.76 -4.92
C ASP A 95 11.12 13.95 -6.44
N ILE A 96 10.07 13.81 -7.26
CA ILE A 96 10.17 14.08 -8.71
C ILE A 96 10.58 15.55 -8.99
N LEU A 97 9.98 16.49 -8.25
CA LEU A 97 10.21 17.93 -8.40
C LEU A 97 11.54 18.37 -7.76
N GLN A 98 12.05 17.62 -6.78
CA GLN A 98 13.37 17.83 -6.20
C GLN A 98 14.51 17.61 -7.21
N HIS A 99 14.24 16.85 -8.27
CA HIS A 99 15.21 16.58 -9.34
C HIS A 99 14.86 17.34 -10.64
N ALA A 100 14.06 18.41 -10.52
CA ALA A 100 13.66 19.25 -11.64
C ALA A 100 14.63 20.42 -11.85
N ASN A 101 14.80 20.82 -13.11
CA ASN A 101 15.46 22.07 -13.46
C ASN A 101 14.50 23.24 -13.24
N ILE A 102 14.39 23.68 -11.98
CA ILE A 102 13.58 24.83 -11.58
C ILE A 102 14.28 26.12 -12.07
N PRO A 103 13.54 27.10 -12.62
CA PRO A 103 14.11 28.40 -12.98
C PRO A 103 14.67 29.14 -11.77
N GLU A 104 15.83 29.77 -11.89
CA GLU A 104 16.44 30.56 -10.80
C GLU A 104 15.88 32.00 -10.72
N GLY A 105 15.17 32.45 -11.77
CA GLY A 105 14.60 33.79 -11.85
C GLY A 105 13.22 33.91 -11.19
N GLN A 106 13.00 34.99 -10.44
CA GLN A 106 11.68 35.28 -9.84
C GLN A 106 10.60 35.43 -10.93
N GLY A 107 9.53 34.65 -10.79
CA GLY A 107 8.39 34.68 -11.71
C GLY A 107 8.63 33.97 -13.04
N GLU A 108 9.75 33.26 -13.20
CA GLU A 108 9.97 32.40 -14.35
C GLU A 108 9.21 31.08 -14.21
N VAL A 109 8.52 30.69 -15.28
CA VAL A 109 7.83 29.41 -15.38
C VAL A 109 8.78 28.36 -15.94
N MET A 110 8.65 27.13 -15.47
CA MET A 110 9.45 26.02 -15.96
C MET A 110 9.36 25.86 -17.48
N LYS A 111 10.48 25.53 -18.13
CA LYS A 111 10.54 25.34 -19.59
C LYS A 111 9.64 24.19 -20.04
N LYS A 112 8.98 24.32 -21.20
CA LYS A 112 8.03 23.33 -21.73
C LYS A 112 8.57 21.90 -21.74
N ASP A 113 9.78 21.69 -22.24
CA ASP A 113 10.38 20.34 -22.32
C ASP A 113 10.55 19.68 -20.94
N GLU A 114 10.91 20.50 -19.94
CA GLU A 114 11.05 20.06 -18.56
C GLU A 114 9.69 19.85 -17.90
N GLN A 115 8.72 20.73 -18.17
CA GLN A 115 7.33 20.55 -17.73
C GLN A 115 6.76 19.24 -18.26
N GLU A 116 6.92 18.95 -19.55
CA GLU A 116 6.45 17.71 -20.17
C GLU A 116 7.14 16.48 -19.57
N ARG A 117 8.46 16.56 -19.33
CA ARG A 117 9.22 15.50 -18.64
C ARG A 117 8.64 15.20 -17.26
N ILE A 118 8.35 16.23 -16.47
CA ILE A 118 7.81 16.10 -15.11
C ILE A 118 6.35 15.66 -15.15
N SER A 119 5.52 16.26 -15.99
CA SER A 119 4.12 15.89 -16.18
C SER A 119 4.00 14.42 -16.58
N ASN A 120 4.88 13.91 -17.44
CA ASN A 120 4.93 12.48 -17.76
C ASN A 120 5.29 11.60 -16.55
N LYS A 121 6.19 12.05 -15.68
CA LYS A 121 6.54 11.33 -14.43
C LYS A 121 5.38 11.36 -13.42
N ILE A 122 4.72 12.50 -13.25
CA ILE A 122 3.56 12.66 -12.37
C ILE A 122 2.36 11.89 -12.93
N ALA A 123 2.11 11.92 -14.23
CA ALA A 123 1.07 11.14 -14.89
C ALA A 123 1.30 9.64 -14.71
N ARG A 124 2.55 9.16 -14.83
CA ARG A 124 2.92 7.77 -14.50
C ARG A 124 2.67 7.46 -13.03
N LEU A 125 3.00 8.36 -12.12
CA LEU A 125 2.73 8.18 -10.69
C LEU A 125 1.21 8.16 -10.41
N ALA A 126 0.44 9.09 -10.96
CA ALA A 126 -1.00 9.15 -10.81
C ALA A 126 -1.67 7.90 -11.40
N SER A 127 -1.29 7.50 -12.61
CA SER A 127 -1.80 6.28 -13.23
C SER A 127 -1.35 4.99 -12.54
N GLN A 128 -0.19 4.96 -11.90
CA GLN A 128 0.19 3.88 -10.97
C GLN A 128 -0.83 3.76 -9.82
N PHE A 129 -1.35 4.89 -9.32
CA PHE A 129 -2.44 4.87 -8.32
C PHE A 129 -3.84 4.61 -8.92
N PHE A 130 -4.07 4.78 -10.23
CA PHE A 130 -5.42 4.87 -10.80
C PHE A 130 -5.72 4.09 -12.13
N GLY A 131 -4.77 3.41 -12.79
CA GLY A 131 -4.99 2.75 -14.11
C GLY A 131 -4.53 1.29 -14.21
N SER A 132 -5.43 0.39 -14.64
CA SER A 132 -5.16 -1.07 -14.74
C SER A 132 -4.07 -1.47 -15.74
N GLU A 133 -3.94 -0.76 -16.86
CA GLU A 133 -2.98 -1.10 -17.94
C GLU A 133 -1.53 -0.87 -17.50
N ILE A 134 -1.26 0.25 -16.83
CA ILE A 134 0.08 0.63 -16.37
C ILE A 134 0.55 -0.26 -15.20
N ILE A 135 -0.36 -0.68 -14.31
CA ILE A 135 -0.06 -1.70 -13.30
C ILE A 135 0.32 -3.02 -13.96
N GLY A 136 -0.36 -3.37 -15.07
CA GLY A 136 -0.05 -4.55 -15.88
C GLY A 136 1.37 -4.49 -16.47
N GLU A 137 1.72 -3.41 -17.14
CA GLU A 137 3.06 -3.21 -17.73
C GLU A 137 4.17 -3.21 -16.67
N TYR A 138 3.97 -2.50 -15.56
CA TYR A 138 4.95 -2.46 -14.47
C TYR A 138 5.18 -3.85 -13.87
N MET A 139 4.10 -4.59 -13.57
CA MET A 139 4.21 -5.95 -13.05
C MET A 139 4.89 -6.88 -14.05
N GLU A 140 4.62 -6.76 -15.35
CA GLU A 140 5.32 -7.54 -16.38
C GLU A 140 6.82 -7.20 -16.39
N ASN A 141 7.20 -5.92 -16.26
CA ASN A 141 8.59 -5.49 -16.19
C ASN A 141 9.32 -6.09 -14.98
N VAL A 142 8.74 -5.95 -13.77
CA VAL A 142 9.30 -6.49 -12.51
C VAL A 142 9.45 -8.01 -12.58
N LEU A 143 8.46 -8.69 -13.17
CA LEU A 143 8.42 -10.14 -13.16
C LEU A 143 9.09 -10.77 -14.38
N SER A 144 9.31 -10.06 -15.49
CA SER A 144 9.78 -10.62 -16.77
C SER A 144 10.97 -11.58 -16.63
N SER A 145 11.97 -11.22 -15.82
CA SER A 145 13.18 -12.00 -15.53
C SER A 145 13.04 -12.99 -14.37
N ARG A 146 11.94 -12.93 -13.60
CA ARG A 146 11.66 -13.75 -12.41
C ARG A 146 10.90 -15.02 -12.78
N THR A 147 11.60 -16.14 -12.81
CA THR A 147 10.98 -17.48 -13.03
C THR A 147 10.44 -18.11 -11.74
N ASP A 148 10.84 -17.55 -10.60
CA ASP A 148 10.52 -18.00 -9.24
C ASP A 148 9.16 -17.48 -8.74
N VAL A 149 8.56 -16.50 -9.43
CA VAL A 149 7.23 -15.93 -9.17
C VAL A 149 6.27 -16.29 -10.31
N PRO A 150 5.59 -17.45 -10.25
CA PRO A 150 4.73 -17.92 -11.34
C PRO A 150 3.37 -17.22 -11.44
N LEU A 151 2.88 -16.59 -10.37
CA LEU A 151 1.58 -15.91 -10.34
C LEU A 151 1.69 -14.63 -9.54
N ALA A 152 1.21 -13.52 -10.10
CA ALA A 152 0.95 -12.30 -9.34
C ALA A 152 -0.28 -11.59 -9.89
N PHE A 153 -0.97 -10.82 -9.07
CA PHE A 153 -2.08 -9.98 -9.51
C PHE A 153 -2.40 -8.90 -8.49
N VAL A 154 -3.05 -7.84 -8.96
CA VAL A 154 -3.50 -6.71 -8.13
C VAL A 154 -5.02 -6.64 -8.17
N VAL A 155 -5.63 -6.50 -6.99
CA VAL A 155 -7.08 -6.40 -6.82
C VAL A 155 -7.42 -5.05 -6.21
N ASP A 156 -8.42 -4.39 -6.77
CA ASP A 156 -9.09 -3.26 -6.13
C ASP A 156 -10.17 -3.79 -5.18
N ILE A 157 -10.06 -3.48 -3.89
CA ILE A 157 -10.97 -3.98 -2.85
C ILE A 157 -12.37 -3.36 -2.98
N GLU A 158 -12.45 -2.09 -3.37
CA GLU A 158 -13.72 -1.34 -3.46
C GLU A 158 -14.51 -1.81 -4.68
N GLU A 159 -13.83 -1.87 -5.82
CA GLU A 159 -14.39 -2.26 -7.10
C GLU A 159 -14.52 -3.79 -7.24
N LYS A 160 -13.89 -4.55 -6.34
CA LYS A 160 -13.86 -6.02 -6.31
C LYS A 160 -13.41 -6.63 -7.65
N LYS A 161 -12.51 -5.94 -8.36
CA LYS A 161 -12.02 -6.32 -9.68
C LYS A 161 -10.51 -6.45 -9.70
N THR A 162 -10.01 -7.31 -10.58
CA THR A 162 -8.58 -7.40 -10.87
C THR A 162 -8.16 -6.22 -11.73
N LEU A 163 -7.15 -5.47 -11.29
CA LEU A 163 -6.54 -4.40 -12.06
C LEU A 163 -5.49 -4.96 -13.02
N ALA A 164 -4.64 -5.85 -12.53
CA ALA A 164 -3.59 -6.46 -13.34
C ALA A 164 -3.35 -7.91 -12.93
N ARG A 165 -2.88 -8.74 -13.86
CA ARG A 165 -2.48 -10.13 -13.58
C ARG A 165 -1.27 -10.58 -14.39
N PHE A 166 -0.45 -11.39 -13.75
CA PHE A 166 0.74 -12.02 -14.26
C PHE A 166 0.65 -13.54 -14.00
N ALA A 167 0.90 -14.38 -15.01
CA ALA A 167 0.83 -15.84 -14.83
C ALA A 167 1.75 -16.60 -15.79
N ARG A 168 2.56 -17.52 -15.24
CA ARG A 168 3.40 -18.48 -15.97
C ARG A 168 3.37 -19.86 -15.30
N PRO A 169 3.01 -20.94 -16.03
CA PRO A 169 2.48 -20.97 -17.40
C PRO A 169 1.03 -20.46 -17.47
N LYS A 170 0.58 -20.01 -18.65
CA LYS A 170 -0.83 -19.63 -18.87
C LYS A 170 -1.66 -20.88 -19.23
N PRO A 171 -2.84 -21.13 -18.62
CA PRO A 171 -3.51 -20.33 -17.58
C PRO A 171 -3.25 -20.86 -16.15
N LEU A 172 -2.60 -20.04 -15.31
CA LEU A 172 -2.47 -20.29 -13.85
C LEU A 172 -3.41 -19.41 -13.02
N PHE A 173 -3.68 -18.18 -13.48
CA PHE A 173 -4.63 -17.26 -12.86
C PHE A 173 -6.07 -17.69 -13.14
N LYS A 174 -6.93 -17.60 -12.12
CA LYS A 174 -8.36 -17.90 -12.20
C LYS A 174 -9.20 -16.82 -11.50
N PRO A 175 -10.33 -16.36 -12.06
CA PRO A 175 -11.18 -15.34 -11.43
C PRO A 175 -11.65 -15.71 -10.01
N GLU A 176 -11.81 -17.00 -9.70
CA GLU A 176 -12.20 -17.47 -8.38
C GLU A 176 -11.18 -17.12 -7.30
N GLN A 177 -9.88 -17.05 -7.65
CA GLN A 177 -8.81 -16.66 -6.73
C GLN A 177 -9.04 -15.26 -6.16
N VAL A 178 -9.59 -14.34 -6.96
CA VAL A 178 -9.90 -12.96 -6.56
C VAL A 178 -10.97 -12.96 -5.47
N ARG A 179 -12.02 -13.78 -5.64
CA ARG A 179 -13.11 -13.89 -4.67
C ARG A 179 -12.62 -14.44 -3.34
N GLU A 180 -11.76 -15.46 -3.39
CA GLU A 180 -11.16 -16.04 -2.19
C GLU A 180 -10.25 -15.05 -1.47
N VAL A 181 -9.43 -14.28 -2.21
CA VAL A 181 -8.56 -13.24 -1.65
C VAL A 181 -9.37 -12.16 -0.93
N LEU A 182 -10.45 -11.66 -1.55
CA LEU A 182 -11.33 -10.66 -0.95
C LEU A 182 -12.05 -11.21 0.31
N LEU A 183 -12.45 -12.49 0.28
CA LEU A 183 -13.05 -13.15 1.43
C LEU A 183 -12.04 -13.28 2.58
N ALA A 184 -10.81 -13.70 2.30
CA ALA A 184 -9.76 -13.78 3.31
C ALA A 184 -9.42 -12.40 3.88
N HIS A 185 -9.24 -11.38 3.04
CA HIS A 185 -8.99 -10.01 3.47
C HIS A 185 -10.07 -9.49 4.44
N SER A 186 -11.34 -9.58 4.06
CA SER A 186 -12.46 -9.14 4.91
C SER A 186 -12.55 -9.93 6.22
N THR A 187 -12.23 -11.23 6.18
CA THR A 187 -12.20 -12.09 7.38
C THR A 187 -11.06 -11.71 8.32
N ILE A 188 -9.87 -11.45 7.78
CA ILE A 188 -8.70 -11.02 8.54
C ILE A 188 -9.00 -9.68 9.21
N MET A 189 -9.41 -8.66 8.44
CA MET A 189 -9.74 -7.33 8.99
C MET A 189 -10.79 -7.41 10.09
N ARG A 190 -11.83 -8.24 9.92
CA ARG A 190 -12.87 -8.44 10.94
C ARG A 190 -12.34 -9.17 12.17
N ALA A 191 -11.52 -10.21 12.01
CA ALA A 191 -10.99 -10.98 13.12
C ALA A 191 -10.01 -10.16 13.96
N ILE A 192 -9.05 -9.50 13.33
CA ILE A 192 -8.03 -8.73 14.05
C ILE A 192 -8.61 -7.53 14.79
N SER A 193 -9.58 -6.83 14.20
CA SER A 193 -10.26 -5.71 14.83
C SER A 193 -11.19 -6.14 15.96
N LYS A 194 -11.99 -7.20 15.78
CA LYS A 194 -12.92 -7.70 16.83
C LYS A 194 -12.20 -8.35 18.00
N LEU A 195 -10.99 -8.86 17.78
CA LEU A 195 -10.15 -9.40 18.84
C LEU A 195 -9.22 -8.36 19.46
N GLU A 196 -9.26 -7.11 18.98
CA GLU A 196 -8.43 -6.00 19.44
C GLU A 196 -6.92 -6.35 19.40
N ILE A 197 -6.52 -7.12 18.39
CA ILE A 197 -5.12 -7.54 18.20
C ILE A 197 -4.36 -6.44 17.45
N MET A 198 -4.94 -5.94 16.37
CA MET A 198 -4.38 -4.91 15.48
C MET A 198 -5.53 -4.18 14.75
N GLU A 199 -5.30 -2.92 14.37
CA GLU A 199 -6.31 -2.09 13.66
C GLU A 199 -6.39 -2.45 12.16
N SER A 200 -5.24 -2.80 11.58
CA SER A 200 -5.09 -3.20 10.18
C SER A 200 -3.91 -4.16 10.04
N TYR A 201 -3.77 -4.75 8.86
CA TYR A 201 -2.57 -5.50 8.48
C TYR A 201 -2.02 -4.95 7.17
N GLU A 202 -0.72 -5.12 6.97
CA GLU A 202 -0.01 -4.77 5.74
C GLU A 202 0.34 -6.02 4.94
N TYR A 203 0.78 -7.09 5.62
CA TYR A 203 1.17 -8.33 4.97
C TYR A 203 0.46 -9.56 5.53
N LEU A 204 0.01 -10.43 4.64
CA LEU A 204 -0.30 -11.82 4.93
C LEU A 204 0.73 -12.69 4.22
N ILE A 205 1.54 -13.41 4.98
CA ILE A 205 2.54 -14.34 4.45
C ILE A 205 2.06 -15.75 4.74
N MET A 206 2.00 -16.59 3.70
CA MET A 206 1.57 -17.98 3.78
C MET A 206 2.69 -18.89 3.26
N GLN A 207 2.94 -19.99 3.97
CA GLN A 207 4.07 -20.87 3.72
C GLN A 207 3.69 -22.34 3.81
N SER A 208 4.30 -23.12 2.93
CA SER A 208 4.37 -24.59 2.96
C SER A 208 5.75 -25.02 2.46
N PRO A 209 6.14 -26.30 2.58
CA PRO A 209 7.43 -26.74 2.08
C PRO A 209 7.62 -26.38 0.60
N ASN A 210 8.62 -25.56 0.30
CA ASN A 210 8.99 -25.07 -1.04
C ASN A 210 7.99 -24.14 -1.75
N TYR A 211 6.92 -23.70 -1.10
CA TYR A 211 5.97 -22.74 -1.69
C TYR A 211 5.55 -21.68 -0.69
N SER A 212 5.43 -20.46 -1.18
CA SER A 212 4.97 -19.32 -0.41
C SER A 212 3.96 -18.50 -1.22
N ALA A 213 3.09 -17.79 -0.52
CA ALA A 213 2.23 -16.79 -1.13
C ALA A 213 2.16 -15.60 -0.19
N THR A 214 2.20 -14.40 -0.76
CA THR A 214 2.13 -13.15 0.00
C THR A 214 0.98 -12.32 -0.54
N ILE A 215 0.24 -11.70 0.38
CA ILE A 215 -0.72 -10.64 0.09
C ILE A 215 -0.23 -9.37 0.78
N CYS A 216 -0.02 -8.31 0.02
CA CYS A 216 0.26 -6.97 0.50
C CYS A 216 -1.02 -6.13 0.43
N HIS A 217 -1.32 -5.38 1.48
CA HIS A 217 -2.49 -4.53 1.61
C HIS A 217 -2.08 -3.07 1.74
N ASN A 218 -2.50 -2.26 0.77
CA ASN A 218 -2.23 -0.83 0.70
C ASN A 218 -3.54 -0.03 0.70
N GLY A 219 -4.42 -0.29 1.66
CA GLY A 219 -5.72 0.37 1.80
C GLY A 219 -6.73 -0.07 0.74
N LYS A 220 -6.64 0.50 -0.47
CA LYS A 220 -7.56 0.18 -1.58
C LYS A 220 -7.13 -1.04 -2.39
N LEU A 221 -5.83 -1.35 -2.39
CA LEU A 221 -5.26 -2.39 -3.23
C LEU A 221 -4.80 -3.61 -2.42
N LEU A 222 -4.96 -4.79 -3.02
CA LEU A 222 -4.31 -6.02 -2.62
C LEU A 222 -3.36 -6.47 -3.73
N GLY A 223 -2.05 -6.43 -3.46
CA GLY A 223 -1.05 -7.10 -4.28
C GLY A 223 -0.92 -8.55 -3.82
N VAL A 224 -0.97 -9.50 -4.75
CA VAL A 224 -0.82 -10.93 -4.46
C VAL A 224 0.31 -11.46 -5.32
N ALA A 225 1.24 -12.21 -4.73
CA ALA A 225 2.20 -13.00 -5.48
C ALA A 225 2.39 -14.38 -4.87
N THR A 226 2.70 -15.36 -5.70
CA THR A 226 3.09 -16.70 -5.28
C THR A 226 4.54 -16.95 -5.62
N GLY A 227 5.22 -17.68 -4.74
CA GLY A 227 6.59 -18.12 -4.89
C GLY A 227 6.64 -19.63 -5.08
N ALA A 228 7.41 -20.06 -6.08
CA ALA A 228 7.78 -21.46 -6.25
C ALA A 228 9.25 -21.66 -5.89
N ILE A 229 9.57 -22.85 -5.37
CA ILE A 229 10.90 -23.48 -5.25
C ILE A 229 12.08 -22.49 -5.24
N ARG A 230 12.72 -22.31 -4.07
CA ARG A 230 13.93 -21.52 -3.80
C ARG A 230 13.77 -20.01 -3.57
N ILE A 231 12.62 -19.41 -3.87
CA ILE A 231 12.39 -18.02 -3.45
C ILE A 231 12.23 -17.93 -1.93
N SER A 232 12.99 -17.04 -1.30
CA SER A 232 12.81 -16.81 0.14
C SER A 232 11.49 -16.05 0.38
N PRO A 233 10.83 -16.27 1.54
CA PRO A 233 9.64 -15.49 1.89
C PRO A 233 9.91 -13.98 1.92
N LYS A 234 11.12 -13.55 2.30
CA LYS A 234 11.51 -12.13 2.32
C LYS A 234 11.53 -11.56 0.89
N ASP A 235 12.12 -12.28 -0.06
CA ASP A 235 12.16 -11.84 -1.46
C ASP A 235 10.75 -11.81 -2.08
N LEU A 236 9.89 -12.78 -1.74
CA LEU A 236 8.51 -12.77 -2.23
C LEU A 236 7.72 -11.59 -1.67
N VAL A 237 7.92 -11.25 -0.39
CA VAL A 237 7.32 -10.05 0.20
C VAL A 237 7.81 -8.79 -0.51
N LYS A 238 9.11 -8.67 -0.75
CA LYS A 238 9.67 -7.52 -1.49
C LYS A 238 9.00 -7.36 -2.85
N VAL A 239 8.91 -8.44 -3.64
CA VAL A 239 8.26 -8.41 -4.96
C VAL A 239 6.77 -8.05 -4.85
N THR A 240 6.08 -8.58 -3.84
CA THR A 240 4.64 -8.30 -3.67
C THR A 240 4.40 -6.85 -3.24
N ALA A 241 5.26 -6.32 -2.37
CA ALA A 241 5.25 -4.92 -1.97
C ALA A 241 5.54 -4.03 -3.18
N GLU A 242 6.56 -4.36 -3.97
CA GLU A 242 6.91 -3.63 -5.18
C GLU A 242 5.75 -3.57 -6.17
N ILE A 243 5.03 -4.67 -6.38
CA ILE A 243 3.83 -4.69 -7.23
C ILE A 243 2.66 -3.92 -6.60
N CYS A 244 2.50 -3.96 -5.27
CA CYS A 244 1.37 -3.35 -4.57
C CYS A 244 1.52 -1.83 -4.35
N TYR A 245 2.76 -1.36 -4.17
CA TYR A 245 3.12 0.05 -3.97
C TYR A 245 3.68 0.71 -5.23
N LEU A 246 3.98 -0.11 -6.26
CA LEU A 246 4.55 0.29 -7.56
C LEU A 246 5.87 1.04 -7.39
N ASP A 247 6.72 0.50 -6.52
CA ASP A 247 7.95 1.14 -6.07
C ASP A 247 8.94 0.12 -5.51
N ASP A 248 10.25 0.37 -5.68
CA ASP A 248 11.28 -0.45 -5.05
C ASP A 248 11.28 -0.15 -3.55
N THR A 249 10.44 -0.90 -2.84
CA THR A 249 10.26 -0.76 -1.41
C THR A 249 11.18 -1.74 -0.72
N GLU A 250 12.03 -1.22 0.18
CA GLU A 250 12.65 -2.05 1.19
C GLU A 250 11.56 -2.55 2.13
N ALA A 251 11.08 -3.78 1.87
CA ALA A 251 10.23 -4.46 2.81
C ALA A 251 11.02 -4.58 4.12
N ASN A 252 10.59 -3.87 5.17
CA ASN A 252 11.18 -3.84 6.51
C ASN A 252 11.03 -5.19 7.25
N MET A 253 11.41 -6.29 6.60
CA MET A 253 11.32 -7.66 7.10
C MET A 253 12.39 -7.95 8.15
N GLU A 254 13.46 -7.15 8.24
CA GLU A 254 14.49 -7.27 9.27
C GLU A 254 13.90 -7.01 10.66
N LYS A 255 12.94 -6.09 10.76
CA LYS A 255 12.20 -5.78 11.99
C LYS A 255 11.38 -6.95 12.53
N ILE A 256 11.03 -7.95 11.71
CA ILE A 256 10.27 -9.13 12.15
C ILE A 256 11.15 -10.05 13.02
N ASP A 257 12.44 -10.14 12.70
CA ASP A 257 13.36 -11.05 13.38
C ASP A 257 13.63 -10.61 14.84
N ASP A 258 13.43 -9.33 15.14
CA ASP A 258 13.58 -8.73 16.48
C ASP A 258 12.34 -8.86 17.39
N THR A 259 11.23 -9.43 16.88
CA THR A 259 9.99 -9.54 17.65
C THR A 259 10.01 -10.65 18.69
N HIS A 260 9.28 -10.47 19.79
CA HIS A 260 9.18 -11.45 20.87
C HIS A 260 7.74 -11.89 21.13
N VAL A 261 7.55 -13.12 21.60
CA VAL A 261 6.22 -13.69 21.84
C VAL A 261 5.58 -13.06 23.09
N VAL A 262 4.57 -12.21 22.84
CA VAL A 262 3.72 -11.55 23.85
C VAL A 262 2.67 -12.51 24.37
N SER A 263 1.98 -13.22 23.48
CA SER A 263 1.02 -14.26 23.87
C SER A 263 1.08 -15.50 22.99
N LYS A 264 0.71 -16.64 23.57
CA LYS A 264 0.73 -17.96 22.92
C LYS A 264 -0.47 -18.79 23.35
N ALA A 265 -1.15 -19.37 22.37
CA ALA A 265 -2.24 -20.32 22.56
C ALA A 265 -2.12 -21.51 21.60
N ILE A 266 -2.85 -22.58 21.91
CA ILE A 266 -2.97 -23.78 21.07
C ILE A 266 -4.44 -23.96 20.72
N LEU A 267 -4.75 -23.97 19.42
CA LEU A 267 -6.06 -24.34 18.92
C LEU A 267 -6.03 -25.83 18.53
N SER A 268 -6.77 -26.64 19.27
CA SER A 268 -6.92 -28.07 18.97
C SER A 268 -7.93 -28.31 17.85
N LYS A 269 -7.90 -29.51 17.25
CA LYS A 269 -8.82 -29.92 16.17
C LYS A 269 -10.30 -29.80 16.51
N ASN A 270 -10.67 -29.92 17.78
CA ASN A 270 -12.06 -29.76 18.26
C ASN A 270 -12.47 -28.30 18.45
N GLY A 271 -11.63 -27.33 18.05
CA GLY A 271 -11.90 -25.90 18.15
C GLY A 271 -11.70 -25.30 19.54
N GLN A 272 -11.14 -26.05 20.49
CA GLN A 272 -10.81 -25.53 21.82
C GLN A 272 -9.48 -24.77 21.79
N LEU A 273 -9.47 -23.59 22.42
CA LEU A 273 -8.27 -22.77 22.55
C LEU A 273 -7.69 -22.94 23.95
N THR A 274 -6.47 -23.46 24.05
CA THR A 274 -5.74 -23.60 25.31
C THR A 274 -4.64 -22.56 25.36
N HIS A 275 -4.74 -21.63 26.32
CA HIS A 275 -3.72 -20.61 26.53
C HIS A 275 -2.44 -21.21 27.14
N LYS A 276 -1.27 -20.69 26.76
CA LYS A 276 0.04 -21.18 27.22
C LYS A 276 0.95 -20.09 27.79
N LYS A 277 0.89 -18.85 27.29
CA LYS A 277 1.75 -17.75 27.74
C LYS A 277 1.12 -16.40 27.42
N GLY A 278 1.25 -15.41 28.30
CA GLY A 278 0.86 -14.02 28.03
C GLY A 278 -0.56 -13.65 28.46
N LYS A 279 -1.14 -12.64 27.80
CA LYS A 279 -2.55 -12.27 27.98
C LYS A 279 -3.43 -13.27 27.23
N GLU A 280 -4.49 -13.73 27.89
CA GLU A 280 -5.48 -14.60 27.25
C GLU A 280 -6.18 -13.89 26.10
N PHE A 281 -6.46 -14.65 25.04
CA PHE A 281 -7.30 -14.17 23.95
C PHE A 281 -8.77 -14.11 24.40
N SER A 282 -9.55 -13.24 23.78
CA SER A 282 -11.00 -13.14 24.00
C SER A 282 -11.69 -14.49 23.85
N SER A 283 -12.79 -14.71 24.58
CA SER A 283 -13.59 -15.95 24.50
C SER A 283 -14.15 -16.24 23.11
N MET A 284 -14.27 -15.22 22.25
CA MET A 284 -14.68 -15.36 20.84
C MET A 284 -13.54 -15.77 19.90
N ALA A 285 -12.29 -15.69 20.35
CA ALA A 285 -11.11 -15.97 19.54
C ALA A 285 -11.10 -17.33 18.83
N PRO A 286 -11.56 -18.45 19.45
CA PRO A 286 -11.56 -19.74 18.76
C PRO A 286 -12.38 -19.72 17.46
N VAL A 287 -13.52 -19.02 17.47
CA VAL A 287 -14.40 -18.89 16.30
C VAL A 287 -13.72 -18.05 15.22
N PHE A 288 -13.21 -16.87 15.58
CA PHE A 288 -12.53 -15.97 14.64
C PHE A 288 -11.27 -16.61 14.04
N PHE A 289 -10.43 -17.26 14.86
CA PHE A 289 -9.23 -17.95 14.38
C PHE A 289 -9.56 -19.12 13.46
N SER A 290 -10.57 -19.93 13.80
CA SER A 290 -10.99 -21.05 12.94
C SER A 290 -11.51 -20.56 11.59
N THR A 291 -12.37 -19.53 11.57
CA THR A 291 -12.89 -18.95 10.32
C THR A 291 -11.79 -18.32 9.48
N LEU A 292 -10.88 -17.56 10.11
CA LEU A 292 -9.73 -16.94 9.44
C LEU A 292 -8.85 -18.00 8.79
N LEU A 293 -8.46 -19.04 9.55
CA LEU A 293 -7.59 -20.10 9.06
C LEU A 293 -8.21 -20.87 7.90
N ASN A 294 -9.51 -21.16 7.95
CA ASN A 294 -10.21 -21.82 6.85
C ASN A 294 -10.19 -20.97 5.57
N ASN A 295 -10.41 -19.66 5.67
CA ASN A 295 -10.41 -18.75 4.52
C ASN A 295 -8.99 -18.55 3.96
N VAL A 296 -7.99 -18.41 4.83
CA VAL A 296 -6.57 -18.32 4.44
C VAL A 296 -6.09 -19.62 3.79
N GLU A 297 -6.48 -20.78 4.33
CA GLU A 297 -6.16 -22.09 3.73
C GLU A 297 -6.85 -22.27 2.38
N GLY A 298 -8.09 -21.79 2.23
CA GLY A 298 -8.81 -21.72 0.96
C GLY A 298 -7.99 -20.97 -0.09
N VAL A 299 -7.63 -19.72 0.20
CA VAL A 299 -6.80 -18.89 -0.67
C VAL A 299 -5.50 -19.59 -1.05
N PHE A 300 -4.76 -20.10 -0.05
CA PHE A 300 -3.48 -20.77 -0.32
C PHE A 300 -3.65 -21.99 -1.23
N ARG A 301 -4.71 -22.77 -1.03
CA ARG A 301 -5.04 -23.93 -1.85
C ARG A 301 -5.45 -23.52 -3.27
N SER A 302 -6.15 -22.42 -3.44
CA SER A 302 -6.57 -21.90 -4.75
C SER A 302 -5.40 -21.32 -5.55
N LEU A 303 -4.45 -20.70 -4.86
CA LEU A 303 -3.23 -20.15 -5.45
C LEU A 303 -2.19 -21.24 -5.80
N LEU A 304 -1.99 -22.23 -4.92
CA LEU A 304 -0.84 -23.14 -4.99
C LEU A 304 -1.19 -24.64 -4.97
N ARG A 305 -2.46 -25.01 -4.73
CA ARG A 305 -2.92 -26.41 -4.58
C ARG A 305 -2.17 -27.17 -3.48
N ARG A 306 -1.81 -26.47 -2.41
CA ARG A 306 -1.12 -27.01 -1.23
C ARG A 306 -1.89 -26.69 0.05
N ALA A 307 -1.58 -27.42 1.11
CA ALA A 307 -2.01 -27.08 2.45
C ALA A 307 -1.01 -26.09 3.06
N ILE A 308 -1.52 -25.15 3.83
CA ILE A 308 -0.70 -24.18 4.55
C ILE A 308 -0.07 -24.83 5.79
N GLN A 309 1.21 -24.57 6.03
CA GLN A 309 1.92 -24.99 7.24
C GLN A 309 2.07 -23.84 8.22
N LYS A 310 2.35 -22.64 7.72
CA LYS A 310 2.54 -21.44 8.53
C LYS A 310 1.90 -20.23 7.85
N CYS A 311 1.24 -19.37 8.62
CA CYS A 311 0.89 -18.02 8.17
C CYS A 311 1.22 -16.95 9.21
N MET A 312 1.45 -15.74 8.71
CA MET A 312 1.74 -14.57 9.53
C MET A 312 0.94 -13.38 8.98
N ILE A 313 0.24 -12.68 9.87
CA ILE A 313 -0.44 -11.42 9.59
C ILE A 313 0.35 -10.32 10.29
N ILE A 314 0.83 -9.33 9.55
CA ILE A 314 1.84 -8.38 10.01
C ILE A 314 1.36 -6.94 9.82
N GLN A 315 1.60 -6.10 10.83
CA GLN A 315 1.48 -4.64 10.79
C GLN A 315 2.84 -4.02 11.17
N ILE A 316 3.36 -3.04 10.41
CA ILE A 316 4.69 -2.42 10.65
C ILE A 316 4.58 -0.94 11.06
N GLU A 317 3.59 -0.19 10.56
CA GLU A 317 3.53 1.29 10.60
C GLU A 317 3.79 2.01 11.94
N LYS A 318 3.44 1.43 13.10
CA LYS A 318 3.59 2.09 14.42
C LYS A 318 4.40 1.27 15.41
N THR A 319 4.01 0.00 15.54
CA THR A 319 4.67 -1.03 16.34
C THR A 319 4.53 -2.31 15.56
N ILE A 320 5.61 -3.06 15.39
CA ILE A 320 5.55 -4.33 14.67
C ILE A 320 4.65 -5.25 15.46
N GLN A 321 3.56 -5.70 14.86
CA GLN A 321 2.66 -6.68 15.46
C GLN A 321 2.47 -7.83 14.50
N ILE A 322 2.60 -9.04 15.00
CA ILE A 322 2.53 -10.26 14.19
C ILE A 322 1.59 -11.24 14.84
N LEU A 323 0.54 -11.61 14.13
CA LEU A 323 -0.27 -12.78 14.48
C LEU A 323 0.20 -13.97 13.64
N ARG A 324 0.90 -14.91 14.28
CA ARG A 324 1.47 -16.10 13.67
C ARG A 324 0.61 -17.33 13.97
N PHE A 325 0.36 -18.12 12.94
CA PHE A 325 -0.25 -19.44 13.04
C PHE A 325 0.71 -20.48 12.46
N GLU A 326 0.95 -21.55 13.21
CA GLU A 326 1.82 -22.64 12.78
C GLU A 326 1.17 -23.99 13.08
N ARG A 327 0.98 -24.80 12.05
CA ARG A 327 0.45 -26.15 12.19
C ARG A 327 1.55 -27.06 12.74
N SER A 328 1.21 -27.86 13.74
CA SER A 328 2.15 -28.83 14.31
C SER A 328 2.58 -29.86 13.27
N ASN A 329 3.77 -30.46 13.43
CA ASN A 329 4.33 -31.42 12.48
C ASN A 329 3.44 -32.66 12.25
N ASP A 330 2.70 -33.08 13.27
CA ASP A 330 1.71 -34.16 13.23
C ASP A 330 0.31 -33.69 12.77
N GLY A 331 0.15 -32.39 12.51
CA GLY A 331 -1.09 -31.75 12.14
C GLY A 331 -2.20 -31.83 13.21
N SER A 332 -1.87 -32.16 14.46
CA SER A 332 -2.85 -32.36 15.54
C SER A 332 -3.41 -31.06 16.11
N HIS A 333 -2.68 -29.94 16.02
CA HIS A 333 -3.07 -28.65 16.54
C HIS A 333 -2.42 -27.49 15.78
N ILE A 334 -2.88 -26.27 16.08
CA ILE A 334 -2.33 -25.03 15.54
C ILE A 334 -1.81 -24.20 16.71
N ILE A 335 -0.54 -23.82 16.63
CA ILE A 335 0.09 -22.88 17.56
C ILE A 335 -0.24 -21.48 17.06
N ILE A 336 -0.73 -20.65 17.97
CA ILE A 336 -1.09 -19.25 17.72
C ILE A 336 -0.22 -18.38 18.60
N GLU A 337 0.51 -17.45 18.00
CA GLU A 337 1.40 -16.54 18.71
C GLU A 337 1.13 -15.11 18.28
N ASN A 338 1.04 -14.22 19.27
CA ASN A 338 1.08 -12.78 19.06
C ASN A 338 2.48 -12.29 19.41
N LEU A 339 3.16 -11.65 18.46
CA LEU A 339 4.49 -11.11 18.61
C LEU A 339 4.47 -9.59 18.49
N SER A 340 5.34 -8.92 19.25
CA SER A 340 5.51 -7.47 19.25
C SER A 340 6.97 -7.06 19.43
#